data_AF-A0A1E4JM38-F1
#
_entry.id   AF-A0A1E4JM38-F1
#
_cell.length_a   1.000
_cell.length_b   1.000
_cell.length_c   1.000
_cell.angle_alpha   90.00
_cell.angle_beta   90.00
_cell.angle_gamma   90.00
#
_symmetry.space_group_name_H-M   'P 1'
#
loop_
_entity.id
_entity.type
_entity.pdbx_description
1 polymer ?
#
loop_
_entity_poly.entity_id
_entity_poly.type
_entity_poly.pdbx_seq_one_letter_code
_entity_poly.pdbx_strand_id
1 'polypeptide(L)'
;MAGKAGLTDETGWCPVDPGSFESIRQKGIHVIGDSSIAGKLPKSAAAANSEAKVCATAIASLLASRPVGDPSFVNACYALVSPTYGLSIAGVYSRTAGSIAPLPGALGVSPLKKPAAYRAKEAHDAEGWYQNIVADSFT
;
A
#
# COMPACT_ATOMS: atom_id res chain seq x y z
N MET A 1 16.49 -3.88 12.58
CA MET A 1 15.07 -4.26 12.73
C MET A 1 14.36 -3.16 13.49
N ALA A 2 13.14 -2.81 13.10
CA ALA A 2 12.44 -1.60 13.57
C ALA A 2 12.35 -1.48 15.10
N GLY A 3 12.00 -2.56 15.81
CA GLY A 3 11.94 -2.56 17.28
C GLY A 3 13.29 -2.27 17.94
N LYS A 4 14.37 -2.91 17.48
CA LYS A 4 15.74 -2.65 17.96
C LYS A 4 16.19 -1.22 17.67
N ALA A 5 15.67 -0.62 16.59
CA ALA A 5 15.95 0.76 16.23
C ALA A 5 15.09 1.78 16.99
N GLY A 6 14.19 1.35 17.88
CA GLY A 6 13.32 2.25 18.64
C GLY A 6 12.21 2.92 17.81
N LEU A 7 11.87 2.32 16.66
CA LEU A 7 10.88 2.86 15.72
C LEU A 7 9.46 2.37 15.98
N THR A 8 9.30 1.31 16.78
CA THR A 8 8.00 0.73 17.12
C THR A 8 7.39 1.37 18.37
N ASP A 9 6.07 1.41 18.44
CA ASP A 9 5.33 1.67 19.68
C ASP A 9 5.05 0.37 20.46
N GLU A 10 4.23 0.46 21.51
CA GLU A 10 3.83 -0.67 22.35
C GLU A 10 3.08 -1.79 21.61
N THR A 11 2.52 -1.51 20.43
CA THR A 11 1.86 -2.50 19.58
C THR A 11 2.86 -3.34 18.77
N GLY A 12 4.13 -2.90 18.72
CA GLY A 12 5.18 -3.52 17.91
C GLY A 12 5.24 -3.03 16.46
N TRP A 13 4.38 -2.07 16.08
CA TRP A 13 4.36 -1.43 14.76
C TRP A 13 4.92 -0.01 14.82
N CYS A 14 5.26 0.57 13.66
CA CYS A 14 5.91 1.87 13.58
C CYS A 14 4.90 3.00 13.29
N PRO A 15 4.64 3.91 14.23
CA PRO A 15 3.84 5.11 13.94
C PRO A 15 4.58 6.04 12.99
N VAL A 16 3.90 6.49 11.95
CA VAL A 16 4.45 7.33 10.87
C VAL A 16 3.53 8.49 10.53
N ASP A 17 4.11 9.56 9.96
CA ASP A 17 3.35 10.60 9.30
C ASP A 17 2.72 10.05 7.99
N PRO A 18 1.41 10.16 7.79
CA PRO A 18 0.73 9.55 6.64
C PRO A 18 1.00 10.25 5.30
N GLY A 19 1.67 11.40 5.29
CA GLY A 19 2.08 12.10 4.06
C GLY A 19 3.46 11.70 3.56
N SER A 20 4.39 11.51 4.50
CA SER A 20 5.81 11.34 4.21
C SER A 20 6.37 9.98 4.61
N PHE A 21 5.64 9.23 5.44
CA PHE A 21 6.11 8.02 6.12
C PHE A 21 7.28 8.25 7.08
N GLU A 22 7.58 9.50 7.45
CA GLU A 22 8.56 9.81 8.48
C GLU A 22 8.08 9.25 9.83
N SER A 23 8.98 8.59 10.57
CA SER A 23 8.67 8.07 11.89
C SER A 23 8.30 9.20 12.85
N ILE A 24 7.19 9.02 13.57
CA ILE A 24 6.80 9.94 14.65
C ILE A 24 7.80 9.90 15.82
N ARG A 25 8.56 8.79 15.94
CA ARG A 25 9.49 8.57 17.05
C ARG A 25 10.89 9.11 16.76
N GLN A 26 11.32 9.13 15.50
CA GLN A 26 12.67 9.54 15.09
C GLN A 26 12.66 10.29 13.76
N LYS A 27 13.09 11.55 13.80
CA LYS A 27 13.18 12.41 12.62
C LYS A 27 14.24 11.93 11.63
N GLY A 28 13.97 12.12 10.34
CA GLY A 28 14.83 11.69 9.24
C GLY A 28 14.79 10.19 8.93
N ILE A 29 14.05 9.38 9.70
CA ILE A 29 13.84 7.96 9.41
C ILE A 29 12.43 7.77 8.88
N HIS A 30 12.30 7.08 7.75
CA HIS A 30 11.01 6.74 7.17
C HIS A 30 10.74 5.24 7.27
N VAL A 31 9.49 4.85 7.55
CA VAL A 31 9.10 3.44 7.67
C VAL A 31 7.89 3.16 6.78
N ILE A 32 8.01 2.18 5.90
CA ILE A 32 6.98 1.79 4.92
C ILE A 32 6.65 0.30 5.01
N GLY A 33 5.63 -0.11 4.27
CA GLY A 33 5.17 -1.49 4.13
C GLY A 33 4.62 -2.03 5.43
N ASP A 34 4.72 -3.35 5.62
CA ASP A 34 4.08 -4.04 6.74
C ASP A 34 4.48 -3.48 8.11
N SER A 35 5.67 -2.91 8.27
CA SER A 35 6.10 -2.35 9.56
C SER A 35 5.36 -1.05 9.95
N SER A 36 4.80 -0.31 8.99
CA SER A 36 4.20 1.00 9.21
C SER A 36 2.77 0.89 9.78
N ILE A 37 2.34 1.93 10.50
CA ILE A 37 0.93 2.15 10.86
C ILE A 37 0.31 3.08 9.81
N ALA A 38 -0.09 2.48 8.67
CA ALA A 38 -0.65 3.18 7.50
C ALA A 38 -2.20 3.25 7.51
N GLY A 39 -2.80 3.46 8.70
CA GLY A 39 -4.26 3.60 8.82
C GLY A 39 -5.04 2.39 8.32
N LYS A 40 -5.96 2.60 7.37
CA LYS A 40 -6.80 1.55 6.75
C LYS A 40 -6.18 0.92 5.51
N LEU A 41 -4.97 1.32 5.12
CA LEU A 41 -4.26 0.68 4.02
C LEU A 41 -3.87 -0.75 4.45
N PRO A 42 -4.21 -1.79 3.68
CA PRO A 42 -3.91 -3.17 4.07
C PRO A 42 -2.41 -3.45 3.98
N LYS A 43 -1.91 -4.34 4.83
CA LYS A 43 -0.53 -4.83 4.77
C LYS A 43 -0.38 -5.81 3.61
N SER A 44 0.05 -5.30 2.45
CA SER A 44 0.24 -6.09 1.22
C SER A 44 1.33 -5.52 0.33
N ALA A 45 1.81 -6.31 -0.64
CA ALA A 45 2.81 -5.86 -1.60
C ALA A 45 2.37 -4.64 -2.42
N ALA A 46 1.10 -4.59 -2.87
CA ALA A 46 0.57 -3.43 -3.60
C ALA A 46 0.60 -2.15 -2.74
N ALA A 47 0.17 -2.27 -1.48
CA ALA A 47 0.20 -1.15 -0.55
C ALA A 47 1.65 -0.71 -0.29
N ALA A 48 2.55 -1.64 0.05
CA ALA A 48 3.96 -1.36 0.30
C ALA A 48 4.66 -0.70 -0.88
N ASN A 49 4.41 -1.14 -2.12
CA ASN A 49 4.92 -0.50 -3.34
C ASN A 49 4.39 0.94 -3.47
N SER A 50 3.09 1.15 -3.23
CA SER A 50 2.49 2.49 -3.28
C SER A 50 3.03 3.40 -2.19
N GLU A 51 3.21 2.89 -0.97
CA GLU A 51 3.85 3.60 0.15
C GLU A 51 5.28 3.99 -0.19
N ALA A 52 6.05 3.08 -0.80
CA ALA A 52 7.44 3.32 -1.19
C ALA A 52 7.55 4.50 -2.18
N LYS A 53 6.69 4.57 -3.19
CA LYS A 53 6.66 5.65 -4.19
C LYS A 53 6.32 7.00 -3.56
N VAL A 54 5.32 7.03 -2.68
CA VAL A 54 4.95 8.22 -1.92
C VAL A 54 6.09 8.67 -1.00
N CYS A 55 6.67 7.74 -0.24
CA CYS A 55 7.78 8.01 0.65
C CYS A 55 9.00 8.54 -0.11
N ALA A 56 9.36 7.95 -1.24
CA ALA A 56 10.47 8.41 -2.08
C ALA A 56 10.25 9.84 -2.58
N THR A 57 9.03 10.15 -3.03
CA THR A 57 8.65 11.50 -3.46
C THR A 57 8.73 12.49 -2.29
N ALA A 58 8.25 12.11 -1.11
CA ALA A 58 8.32 12.94 0.09
C ALA A 58 9.77 13.22 0.51
N ILE A 59 10.64 12.21 0.54
CA ILE A 59 12.07 12.35 0.83
C ILE A 59 12.71 13.32 -0.17
N ALA A 60 12.45 13.16 -1.47
CA ALA A 60 12.98 14.05 -2.50
C ALA A 60 12.51 15.51 -2.32
N SER A 61 11.26 15.74 -1.91
CA SER A 61 10.76 17.07 -1.56
C SER A 61 11.45 17.63 -0.32
N LEU A 62 11.56 16.85 0.76
CA LEU A 62 12.17 17.28 2.02
C LEU A 62 13.65 17.64 1.85
N LEU A 63 14.41 16.81 1.12
CA LEU A 63 15.82 17.10 0.80
C LEU A 63 15.98 18.38 -0.04
N ALA A 64 15.00 18.68 -0.90
CA ALA A 64 14.96 19.92 -1.67
C ALA A 64 14.34 21.10 -0.90
N SER A 65 14.02 20.94 0.39
CA SER A 65 13.31 21.94 1.19
C SER A 65 12.00 22.43 0.56
N ARG A 66 11.31 21.52 -0.14
CA ARG A 66 9.99 21.75 -0.75
C ARG A 66 8.90 21.11 0.11
N PRO A 67 7.66 21.62 0.04
CA PRO A 67 6.52 20.97 0.68
C PRO A 67 6.33 19.52 0.20
N VAL A 68 5.94 18.65 1.13
CA VAL A 68 5.45 17.30 0.79
C VAL A 68 4.05 17.43 0.19
N GLY A 69 3.85 16.84 -0.99
CA GLY A 69 2.56 16.86 -1.68
C GLY A 69 1.51 15.97 -1.03
N ASP A 70 0.27 16.08 -1.51
CA ASP A 70 -0.81 15.19 -1.08
C ASP A 70 -0.66 13.81 -1.73
N PRO A 71 -0.57 12.72 -0.93
CA PRO A 71 -0.37 11.40 -1.47
C PRO A 71 -1.68 10.75 -1.93
N SER A 72 -1.57 9.91 -2.94
CA SER A 72 -2.59 8.94 -3.36
C SER A 72 -1.98 7.55 -3.32
N PHE A 73 -2.72 6.58 -2.82
CA PHE A 73 -2.27 5.20 -2.70
C PHE A 73 -3.22 4.26 -3.42
N VAL A 74 -2.65 3.18 -3.95
CA VAL A 74 -3.41 2.10 -4.57
C VAL A 74 -3.10 0.77 -3.88
N ASN A 75 -4.12 -0.05 -3.72
CA ASN A 75 -3.99 -1.44 -3.30
C ASN A 75 -4.73 -2.33 -4.29
N ALA A 76 -4.15 -3.48 -4.59
CA ALA A 76 -4.82 -4.61 -5.20
C ALA A 76 -4.28 -5.89 -4.55
N CYS A 77 -5.16 -6.74 -4.04
CA CYS A 77 -4.84 -8.08 -3.58
C CYS A 77 -5.65 -9.09 -4.39
N TYR A 78 -4.96 -10.00 -5.05
CA TYR A 78 -5.57 -11.11 -5.77
C TYR A 78 -5.47 -12.40 -4.95
N ALA A 79 -6.48 -13.27 -5.08
CA ALA A 79 -6.51 -14.60 -4.50
C ALA A 79 -6.90 -15.62 -5.58
N LEU A 80 -6.03 -16.60 -5.82
CA LEU A 80 -6.32 -17.72 -6.71
C LEU A 80 -6.90 -18.88 -5.89
N VAL A 81 -8.16 -19.20 -6.15
CA VAL A 81 -8.84 -20.38 -5.56
C VAL A 81 -8.51 -21.64 -6.35
N SER A 82 -8.35 -21.50 -7.67
CA SER A 82 -7.86 -22.53 -8.58
C SER A 82 -7.17 -21.84 -9.77
N PRO A 83 -6.50 -22.58 -10.67
CA PRO A 83 -5.82 -21.99 -11.82
C PRO A 83 -6.71 -21.11 -12.72
N THR A 84 -8.02 -21.31 -12.72
CA THR A 84 -8.99 -20.55 -13.52
C THR A 84 -10.04 -19.83 -12.66
N TYR A 85 -9.79 -19.70 -11.35
CA TYR A 85 -10.69 -19.01 -10.44
C TYR A 85 -9.92 -18.01 -9.58
N GLY A 86 -9.94 -16.75 -9.98
CA GLY A 86 -9.41 -15.63 -9.23
C GLY A 86 -10.51 -14.82 -8.53
N LEU A 87 -10.11 -14.16 -7.46
CA LEU A 87 -10.83 -13.12 -6.73
C LEU A 87 -9.87 -11.96 -6.46
N SER A 88 -10.42 -10.78 -6.21
CA SER A 88 -9.69 -9.55 -6.01
C SER A 88 -10.40 -8.61 -5.03
N ILE A 89 -9.60 -7.84 -4.33
CA ILE A 89 -10.01 -6.61 -3.65
C ILE A 89 -9.04 -5.52 -4.08
N ALA A 90 -9.57 -4.35 -4.43
CA ALA A 90 -8.77 -3.22 -4.85
C ALA A 90 -9.34 -1.91 -4.27
N GLY A 91 -8.46 -0.93 -4.11
CA GLY A 91 -8.82 0.35 -3.49
C GLY A 91 -7.90 1.49 -3.87
N VAL A 92 -8.48 2.69 -3.92
CA VAL A 92 -7.72 3.95 -3.92
C VAL A 92 -7.89 4.62 -2.56
N TYR A 93 -6.79 5.08 -1.98
CA TYR A 93 -6.72 5.65 -0.64
C TYR A 93 -6.05 7.02 -0.71
N SER A 94 -6.39 7.88 0.25
CA SER A 94 -5.75 9.17 0.42
C SER A 94 -5.43 9.41 1.89
N ARG A 95 -4.59 10.41 2.13
CA ARG A 95 -4.43 10.97 3.47
C ARG A 95 -5.75 11.58 3.95
N THR A 96 -6.09 11.33 5.21
CA THR A 96 -7.12 12.03 5.98
C THR A 96 -6.48 12.72 7.17
N ALA A 97 -7.26 13.37 8.05
CA ALA A 97 -6.73 13.98 9.27
C ALA A 97 -5.99 12.93 10.13
N GLY A 98 -4.66 12.94 10.08
CA GLY A 98 -3.76 12.06 10.84
C GLY A 98 -3.76 10.58 10.45
N SER A 99 -4.32 10.18 9.30
CA SER A 99 -4.35 8.76 8.89
C SER A 99 -4.44 8.58 7.37
N ILE A 100 -4.54 7.33 6.91
CA ILE A 100 -4.81 6.96 5.51
C ILE A 100 -6.12 6.17 5.49
N ALA A 101 -7.02 6.54 4.57
CA ALA A 101 -8.34 5.93 4.43
C ALA A 101 -8.72 5.77 2.95
N PRO A 102 -9.60 4.80 2.62
CA PRO A 102 -10.11 4.67 1.27
C PRO A 102 -10.91 5.90 0.87
N LEU A 103 -10.77 6.32 -0.40
CA LEU A 103 -11.65 7.33 -0.95
C LEU A 103 -13.10 6.80 -0.99
N PRO A 104 -14.11 7.65 -0.75
CA PRO A 104 -15.51 7.25 -0.82
C PRO A 104 -15.83 6.56 -2.15
N GLY A 105 -16.34 5.32 -2.07
CA GLY A 105 -16.71 4.53 -3.26
C GLY A 105 -15.54 3.92 -4.05
N ALA A 106 -14.29 4.10 -3.61
CA ALA A 106 -13.11 3.62 -4.33
C ALA A 106 -12.65 2.21 -3.93
N LEU A 107 -13.34 1.55 -2.98
CA LEU A 107 -13.10 0.16 -2.63
C LEU A 107 -14.00 -0.77 -3.46
N GLY A 108 -13.38 -1.72 -4.14
CA GLY A 108 -14.06 -2.76 -4.90
C GLY A 108 -13.63 -4.15 -4.46
N VAL A 109 -14.59 -5.06 -4.34
CA VAL A 109 -14.36 -6.51 -4.20
C VAL A 109 -14.97 -7.22 -5.39
N SER A 110 -14.43 -8.37 -5.77
CA SER A 110 -15.02 -9.19 -6.82
C SER A 110 -16.51 -9.44 -6.55
N PRO A 111 -17.41 -9.10 -7.47
CA PRO A 111 -18.84 -9.32 -7.27
C PRO A 111 -19.14 -10.81 -7.22
N LEU A 112 -19.93 -11.27 -6.25
CA LEU A 112 -20.16 -12.70 -5.98
C LEU A 112 -20.84 -13.44 -7.15
N LYS A 113 -21.82 -12.80 -7.79
CA LYS A 113 -22.63 -13.41 -8.87
C LYS A 113 -22.09 -13.03 -10.25
N LYS A 114 -21.05 -13.74 -10.70
CA LYS A 114 -20.48 -13.60 -12.05
C LYS A 114 -20.24 -14.95 -12.73
N PRO A 115 -20.26 -15.01 -14.07
CA PRO A 115 -19.94 -16.22 -14.82
C PRO A 115 -18.50 -16.70 -14.57
N ALA A 116 -18.23 -17.98 -14.84
CA ALA A 116 -16.90 -18.58 -14.72
C ALA A 116 -15.82 -17.83 -15.52
N ALA A 117 -16.17 -17.30 -16.70
CA ALA A 117 -15.25 -16.49 -17.52
C ALA A 117 -14.71 -15.26 -16.79
N TYR A 118 -15.49 -14.65 -15.88
CA TYR A 118 -15.03 -13.53 -15.07
C TYR A 118 -13.94 -13.99 -14.08
N ARG A 119 -14.13 -15.15 -13.45
CA ARG A 119 -13.16 -15.75 -12.51
C ARG A 119 -11.88 -16.18 -13.21
N ALA A 120 -11.99 -16.72 -14.42
CA ALA A 120 -10.84 -17.06 -15.25
C ALA A 120 -10.05 -15.80 -15.66
N LYS A 121 -10.76 -14.70 -15.98
CA LYS A 121 -10.12 -13.41 -16.22
C LYS A 121 -9.39 -12.90 -14.98
N GLU A 122 -10.03 -12.92 -13.80
CA GLU A 122 -9.38 -12.49 -12.55
C GLU A 122 -8.15 -13.35 -12.22
N ALA A 123 -8.16 -14.65 -12.56
CA ALA A 123 -7.00 -15.51 -12.39
C ALA A 123 -5.85 -15.12 -13.32
N HIS A 124 -6.15 -14.80 -14.58
CA HIS A 124 -5.16 -14.30 -15.54
C HIS A 124 -4.61 -12.92 -15.14
N ASP A 125 -5.48 -12.01 -14.71
CA ASP A 125 -5.10 -10.69 -14.24
C ASP A 125 -4.17 -10.76 -13.02
N ALA A 126 -4.36 -11.75 -12.14
CA ALA A 126 -3.50 -11.97 -10.96
C ALA A 126 -2.05 -12.30 -11.36
N GLU A 127 -1.86 -13.14 -12.37
CA GLU A 127 -0.53 -13.46 -12.91
C GLU A 127 0.11 -12.22 -13.53
N GLY A 128 -0.64 -11.49 -14.36
CA GLY A 128 -0.17 -10.24 -14.95
C GLY A 128 0.21 -9.20 -13.88
N TRP A 129 -0.59 -9.09 -12.82
CA TRP A 129 -0.29 -8.21 -11.69
C TRP A 129 1.01 -8.61 -10.98
N TYR A 130 1.22 -9.90 -10.72
CA TYR A 130 2.45 -10.38 -10.09
C TYR A 130 3.70 -10.04 -10.91
N GLN A 131 3.69 -10.33 -12.21
CA GLN A 131 4.82 -10.02 -13.08
C GLN A 131 5.10 -8.51 -13.12
N ASN A 132 4.05 -7.70 -13.21
CA ASN A 132 4.18 -6.24 -13.29
C ASN A 132 4.67 -5.62 -11.99
N ILE A 133 4.17 -6.04 -10.82
CA ILE A 133 4.60 -5.45 -9.53
C ILE A 133 6.03 -5.87 -9.18
N VAL A 134 6.44 -7.09 -9.56
CA VAL A 134 7.83 -7.54 -9.40
C VAL A 134 8.75 -6.70 -10.29
N ALA A 135 8.41 -6.52 -11.57
CA ALA A 135 9.20 -5.66 -12.46
C ALA A 135 9.29 -4.23 -11.93
N ASP A 136 8.15 -3.58 -11.67
CA ASP A 136 8.10 -2.20 -11.17
C ASP A 136 8.88 -1.97 -9.85
N SER A 137 9.04 -3.01 -9.02
CA SER A 137 9.77 -2.90 -7.75
C SER A 137 11.27 -3.17 -7.86
N PHE A 138 11.71 -3.94 -8.87
CA PHE A 138 13.06 -4.50 -8.91
C PHE A 138 13.80 -4.30 -10.25
N THR A 139 13.18 -3.67 -11.25
CA THR A 139 13.78 -3.36 -12.56
C THR A 139 13.61 -1.90 -12.90
#